data_AF-A0A2V9C7C7-F1
#
_entry.id   AF-A0A2V9C7C7-F1
#
_cell.length_a   1.000
_cell.length_b   1.000
_cell.length_c   1.000
_cell.angle_alpha   90.00
_cell.angle_beta   90.00
_cell.angle_gamma   90.00
#
_symmetry.space_group_name_H-M   'P 1'
#
loop_
_entity.id
_entity.type
_entity.pdbx_description
1 polymer ?
#
loop_
_entity_poly.entity_id
_entity_poly.type
_entity_poly.pdbx_seq_one_letter_code
_entity_poly.pdbx_strand_id
1 'polypeptide(L)' 'ALILLPTSVGKGQRLELLNIATGDRAECIVAYLGHRQGDRIEVGVEFILPNPKFWHVAFPPKDWTQPISDL' A
#
# COMPACT_ATOMS: atom_id res chain seq x y z
N ALA A 1 -2.25 2.91 -0.17
CA ALA A 1 -0.93 2.31 -0.49
C ALA A 1 -0.77 2.20 -2.00
N LEU A 2 0.45 1.99 -2.51
CA LEU A 2 0.74 1.78 -3.94
C LEU A 2 1.29 0.37 -4.15
N ILE A 3 0.71 -0.38 -5.09
CA ILE A 3 1.02 -1.80 -5.30
C ILE A 3 1.19 -2.07 -6.80
N LEU A 4 2.19 -2.85 -7.19
CA LEU A 4 2.33 -3.33 -8.58
C LEU A 4 1.53 -4.60 -8.78
N LEU A 5 0.54 -4.56 -9.69
CA LEU A 5 -0.28 -5.71 -10.04
C LEU A 5 -0.02 -6.16 -11.49
N PRO A 6 0.20 -7.47 -11.74
CA PRO A 6 0.25 -8.01 -13.11
C PRO A 6 -1.15 -8.13 -13.73
N THR A 7 -2.19 -8.13 -12.90
CA THR A 7 -3.58 -8.25 -13.34
C THR A 7 -4.14 -6.87 -13.68
N SER A 8 -4.84 -6.78 -14.81
CA SER A 8 -5.59 -5.58 -15.19
C SER A 8 -6.74 -5.34 -14.21
N VAL A 9 -6.80 -4.14 -13.63
CA VAL A 9 -7.87 -3.71 -12.73
C VAL A 9 -8.42 -2.35 -13.17
N GLY A 10 -9.68 -2.08 -12.85
CA GLY A 10 -10.34 -0.80 -13.15
C GLY A 10 -10.33 0.15 -11.97
N LYS A 11 -10.32 1.46 -12.22
CA LYS A 11 -10.55 2.47 -11.18
C LYS A 11 -11.92 2.24 -10.53
N GLY A 12 -12.00 2.31 -9.20
CA GLY A 12 -13.20 2.02 -8.42
C GLY A 12 -13.49 0.53 -8.20
N GLN A 13 -12.71 -0.38 -8.79
CA GLN A 13 -12.87 -1.82 -8.54
C GLN A 13 -12.57 -2.15 -7.07
N ARG A 14 -13.43 -2.96 -6.45
CA ARG A 14 -13.22 -3.50 -5.11
C ARG A 14 -12.17 -4.62 -5.16
N LEU A 15 -11.24 -4.57 -4.23
CA LEU A 15 -10.21 -5.58 -4.01
C LEU A 15 -10.23 -6.00 -2.54
N GLU A 16 -9.75 -7.20 -2.24
CA GLU A 16 -9.39 -7.61 -0.88
C GLU A 16 -7.86 -7.65 -0.80
N LEU A 17 -7.30 -6.94 0.17
CA LEU A 17 -5.87 -6.91 0.43
C LEU A 17 -5.53 -7.82 1.60
N LEU A 18 -4.60 -8.74 1.39
CA LEU A 18 -4.07 -9.64 2.42
C LEU A 18 -2.68 -9.15 2.85
N ASN A 19 -2.52 -8.82 4.12
CA ASN A 19 -1.19 -8.72 4.71
C ASN A 19 -0.69 -10.14 5.00
N ILE A 20 0.28 -10.61 4.21
CA ILE A 20 0.82 -11.97 4.33
C ILE A 20 1.57 -12.18 5.67
N ALA A 21 2.12 -11.12 6.27
CA ALA A 21 2.87 -11.22 7.52
C ALA A 21 1.96 -11.40 8.75
N THR A 22 0.75 -10.82 8.73
CA THR A 22 -0.18 -10.84 9.87
C THR A 22 -1.39 -11.73 9.64
N GLY A 23 -1.70 -12.04 8.38
CA GLY A 23 -2.94 -12.71 7.99
C GLY A 23 -4.14 -11.76 7.87
N ASP A 24 -3.98 -10.47 8.19
CA ASP A 24 -5.08 -9.51 8.16
C ASP A 24 -5.58 -9.28 6.73
N ARG A 25 -6.91 -9.18 6.61
CA ARG A 25 -7.59 -8.85 5.36
C ARG A 25 -8.29 -7.51 5.49
N ALA A 26 -8.24 -6.71 4.43
CA ALA A 26 -8.95 -5.44 4.37
C ALA A 26 -9.55 -5.23 2.99
N GLU A 27 -10.80 -4.76 2.96
CA GLU A 27 -11.43 -4.37 1.71
C GLU A 27 -10.96 -2.99 1.29
N CYS A 28 -10.66 -2.87 0.00
CA CYS A 28 -10.16 -1.65 -0.59
C CYS A 28 -10.76 -1.39 -1.97
N ILE A 29 -10.56 -0.18 -2.46
CA ILE A 29 -10.91 0.23 -3.81
C ILE A 29 -9.65 0.67 -4.56
N VAL A 30 -9.66 0.47 -5.87
CA VAL A 30 -8.64 1.05 -6.76
C VAL A 30 -8.90 2.56 -6.87
N ALA A 31 -8.16 3.35 -6.10
CA ALA A 31 -8.24 4.81 -6.08
C ALA A 31 -7.45 5.45 -7.24
N TYR A 32 -6.39 4.78 -7.69
CA TYR A 32 -5.46 5.30 -8.70
C TYR A 32 -4.89 4.20 -9.59
N LEU A 33 -4.67 4.51 -10.87
CA LEU A 33 -3.92 3.70 -11.83
C LEU A 33 -2.77 4.56 -12.34
N GLY A 34 -1.55 4.09 -12.11
CA GLY A 34 -0.32 4.77 -12.48
C GLY A 34 0.34 4.21 -13.73
N HIS A 35 1.66 4.31 -13.77
CA HIS A 35 2.43 3.87 -14.92
C HIS A 35 2.51 2.34 -15.00
N ARG A 36 2.68 1.85 -16.22
CA ARG A 36 3.02 0.44 -16.45
C ARG A 36 4.52 0.24 -16.29
N GLN A 37 4.88 -0.79 -15.54
CA GLN A 37 6.25 -1.27 -15.38
C GLN A 37 6.30 -2.70 -15.92
N GLY A 38 6.68 -2.85 -17.20
CA GLY A 38 6.64 -4.14 -17.89
C GLY A 38 5.22 -4.69 -18.00
N ASP A 39 5.00 -5.90 -17.46
CA ASP A 39 3.70 -6.57 -17.41
C ASP A 39 2.82 -6.14 -16.23
N ARG A 40 3.29 -5.23 -15.37
CA ARG A 40 2.59 -4.75 -14.18
C ARG A 40 2.13 -3.31 -14.32
N ILE A 41 1.10 -2.96 -13.55
CA ILE A 41 0.61 -1.58 -13.40
C ILE A 41 0.69 -1.16 -11.93
N GLU A 42 1.06 0.10 -11.71
CA GLU A 42 0.95 0.73 -10.39
C GLU A 42 -0.51 0.98 -10.05
N VAL A 43 -0.95 0.48 -8.89
CA VAL A 43 -2.32 0.57 -8.41
C VAL A 43 -2.31 1.20 -7.04
N GLY A 44 -2.87 2.41 -6.95
CA GLY A 44 -3.14 3.04 -5.67
C GLY A 44 -4.43 2.48 -5.09
N VAL A 45 -4.35 1.95 -3.86
CA VAL A 45 -5.50 1.41 -3.13
C VAL A 45 -5.81 2.25 -1.89
N GLU A 46 -7.11 2.43 -1.64
CA GLU A 46 -7.67 3.08 -0.46
C GLU A 46 -8.54 2.07 0.29
N PHE A 47 -8.45 2.01 1.62
CA PHE A 47 -9.29 1.14 2.43
C PHE A 47 -10.71 1.69 2.50
N ILE A 48 -11.71 0.80 2.41
CA ILE A 48 -13.11 1.18 2.59
C ILE A 48 -13.37 1.63 4.03
N LEU A 49 -12.74 0.94 5.00
CA LEU A 49 -12.79 1.29 6.42
C LEU A 49 -11.39 1.69 6.91
N PRO A 50 -11.25 2.71 7.76
CA PRO A 50 -9.96 3.07 8.34
C PRO A 50 -9.28 1.87 9.00
N ASN A 51 -8.06 1.55 8.55
CA ASN A 51 -7.26 0.46 9.12
C ASN A 51 -5.80 0.90 9.32
N PRO A 52 -5.52 1.73 10.35
CA PRO A 52 -4.19 2.28 10.58
C PRO A 52 -3.15 1.24 10.98
N LYS A 53 -3.58 0.06 11.46
CA LYS A 53 -2.68 -1.02 11.87
C LYS A 53 -2.33 -1.97 10.74
N PHE A 54 -3.06 -1.96 9.61
CA PHE A 54 -2.91 -2.96 8.56
C PHE A 54 -1.46 -3.21 8.11
N TRP A 55 -0.65 -2.15 7.96
CA TRP A 55 0.72 -2.28 7.45
C TRP A 55 1.76 -2.58 8.55
N HIS A 56 1.40 -2.43 9.83
CA HIS A 56 2.32 -2.50 10.97
C HIS A 56 3.64 -1.73 10.78
N VAL A 57 3.61 -0.61 10.05
CA VAL A 57 4.79 0.25 9.91
C VAL A 57 4.90 1.12 11.15
N ALA A 58 5.96 0.90 11.94
CA ALA A 58 6.35 1.85 12.99
C ALA A 58 7.14 2.99 12.34
N PHE A 59 6.72 4.23 12.59
CA PHE A 59 7.47 5.43 12.23
C PHE A 59 7.82 6.22 13.49
N PRO A 60 9.10 6.57 13.71
CA PRO A 60 10.28 6.10 12.99
C PRO A 60 10.58 4.60 13.24
N PRO A 61 11.20 3.86 12.30
CA PRO A 61 11.80 2.57 12.60
C PRO A 61 12.82 2.70 13.74
N LYS A 62 12.98 1.65 14.55
CA LYS A 62 13.87 1.66 15.72
C LYS A 62 15.34 1.95 15.35
N ASP A 63 15.72 1.60 14.14
CA ASP A 63 17.03 1.76 13.54
C ASP A 63 17.18 3.06 12.72
N TRP A 64 16.18 3.95 12.74
CA TRP A 64 16.31 5.24 12.07
C TRP A 64 17.26 6.15 12.87
N THR A 65 18.49 6.28 12.40
CA THR A 65 19.37 7.38 12.76
C THR A 65 18.85 8.65 12.08
N GLN A 66 18.31 9.58 12.88
CA GLN A 66 18.01 10.91 12.36
C GLN A 66 19.31 11.50 11.80
N PRO A 67 19.32 12.06 10.57
CA PRO A 67 20.44 12.87 10.14
C PRO A 67 20.61 13.95 11.19
N ILE A 68 21.81 14.04 11.81
CA ILE A 68 22.14 15.15 12.68
C ILE A 68 21.91 16.39 11.82
N SER A 69 20.91 17.21 12.15
CA SER A 69 20.80 18.51 11.52
C SER A 69 21.96 19.33 12.08
N ASP A 70 23.00 19.48 11.28
CA ASP A 70 24.13 20.33 11.62
C ASP A 70 23.60 21.75 11.94
N LEU A 71 23.94 22.22 13.14
CA LEU A 71 23.74 23.58 13.63
C LEU A 71 24.49 24.59 12.76
#